data_AF-A0A3N0I8U0-F1
#
_entry.id   AF-A0A3N0I8U0-F1
#
_cell.length_a   1.000
_cell.length_b   1.000
_cell.length_c   1.000
_cell.angle_alpha   90.00
_cell.angle_beta   90.00
_cell.angle_gamma   90.00
#
_symmetry.space_group_name_H-M   'P 1'
#
loop_
_entity.id
_entity.type
_entity.pdbx_description
1 polymer ?
#
loop_
_entity_poly.entity_id
_entity_poly.type
_entity_poly.pdbx_seq_one_letter_code
_entity_poly.pdbx_strand_id
1 'polypeptide(L)'
;MKRDLDLVRSILMYVENADDEVDADDMATERWPIETVAYHVRLMAHHGLVDVSRDARDMNGNTIELTVAGITWDGQDYLDSIREPKVWGRVKKTLAGTVGSTTLDVVRQTASMVALAMVREGLGI
;
A
#
# COMPACT_ATOMS: atom_id res chain seq x y z
N MET A 1 -2.18 -14.33 6.71
CA MET A 1 -2.92 -13.79 5.55
C MET A 1 -1.94 -13.56 4.41
N LYS A 2 -2.40 -13.44 3.16
CA LYS A 2 -1.52 -13.13 2.01
C LYS A 2 -1.53 -11.61 1.78
N ARG A 3 -0.37 -11.04 1.44
CA ARG A 3 -0.27 -9.62 1.09
C ARG A 3 -1.05 -9.31 -0.19
N ASP A 4 -1.92 -8.32 -0.12
CA ASP A 4 -2.72 -7.73 -1.19
C ASP A 4 -2.18 -6.32 -1.50
N LEU A 5 -1.62 -6.15 -2.69
CA LEU A 5 -1.03 -4.88 -3.11
C LEU A 5 -2.10 -3.82 -3.44
N ASP A 6 -3.32 -4.21 -3.81
CA ASP A 6 -4.41 -3.25 -3.99
C ASP A 6 -4.82 -2.65 -2.63
N LEU A 7 -4.81 -3.46 -1.57
CA LEU A 7 -5.05 -2.97 -0.20
C LEU A 7 -3.91 -2.07 0.29
N VAL A 8 -2.64 -2.44 0.06
CA VAL A 8 -1.49 -1.56 0.40
C VAL A 8 -1.65 -0.19 -0.26
N ARG A 9 -1.94 -0.14 -1.56
CA ARG A 9 -2.19 1.11 -2.29
C ARG A 9 -3.37 1.88 -1.69
N SER A 10 -4.46 1.18 -1.37
CA SER A 10 -5.65 1.80 -0.78
C SER A 10 -5.38 2.42 0.59
N ILE A 11 -4.64 1.75 1.47
CA ILE A 11 -4.27 2.25 2.80
C ILE A 11 -3.42 3.52 2.66
N LEU A 12 -2.38 3.49 1.80
CA LEU A 12 -1.52 4.67 1.61
C LEU A 12 -2.30 5.87 1.08
N MET A 13 -3.20 5.65 0.11
CA MET A 13 -4.07 6.72 -0.39
C MET A 13 -5.04 7.23 0.68
N TYR A 14 -5.58 6.36 1.53
CA TYR A 14 -6.50 6.77 2.58
C TYR A 14 -5.78 7.63 3.63
N VAL A 15 -4.66 7.12 4.15
CA VAL A 15 -3.86 7.78 5.20
C VAL A 15 -3.29 9.11 4.71
N GLU A 16 -2.85 9.20 3.45
CA GLU A 16 -2.38 10.47 2.88
C GLU A 16 -3.46 11.56 2.85
N ASN A 17 -4.73 11.19 2.64
CA ASN A 17 -5.83 12.15 2.53
C ASN A 17 -6.49 12.47 3.89
N ALA A 18 -6.02 11.87 4.98
CA ALA A 18 -6.54 12.13 6.32
C ALA A 18 -5.86 13.37 6.92
N ASP A 19 -6.66 14.22 7.58
CA ASP A 19 -6.15 15.40 8.30
C ASP A 19 -5.52 15.03 9.66
N ASP A 20 -5.92 13.88 10.22
CA ASP A 20 -5.53 13.37 11.54
C ASP A 20 -5.12 11.88 11.46
N GLU A 21 -4.71 11.30 12.59
CA GLU A 21 -4.43 9.86 12.69
C GLU A 21 -5.65 9.01 12.27
N VAL A 22 -5.40 7.86 11.64
CA VAL A 22 -6.45 6.99 11.07
C VAL A 22 -6.55 5.68 11.84
N ASP A 23 -7.74 5.32 12.31
CA ASP A 23 -7.97 3.98 12.84
C ASP A 23 -8.09 2.96 11.70
N ALA A 24 -7.54 1.75 11.89
CA ALA A 24 -7.66 0.67 10.94
C ALA A 24 -9.12 0.27 10.66
N ASP A 25 -10.03 0.46 11.62
CA ASP A 25 -11.47 0.24 11.40
C ASP A 25 -12.06 1.21 10.37
N ASP A 26 -11.57 2.45 10.28
CA ASP A 26 -12.04 3.44 9.30
C ASP A 26 -11.68 3.07 7.85
N MET A 27 -10.70 2.18 7.69
CA MET A 27 -10.26 1.63 6.41
C MET A 27 -10.86 0.24 6.11
N ALA A 28 -11.58 -0.35 7.06
CA ALA A 28 -12.20 -1.66 6.90
C ALA A 28 -13.42 -1.61 5.97
N THR A 29 -13.61 -2.66 5.18
CA THR A 29 -14.73 -2.81 4.24
C THR A 29 -15.20 -4.27 4.19
N GLU A 30 -16.32 -4.54 3.53
CA GLU A 30 -16.74 -5.93 3.25
C GLU A 30 -15.67 -6.72 2.48
N ARG A 31 -14.94 -6.05 1.57
CA ARG A 31 -13.83 -6.65 0.81
C ARG A 31 -12.59 -6.90 1.67
N TRP A 32 -12.30 -5.97 2.57
CA TRP A 32 -11.13 -6.01 3.45
C TRP A 32 -11.58 -5.84 4.91
N PRO A 33 -11.93 -6.95 5.58
CA PRO A 33 -12.31 -6.90 7.00
C PRO A 33 -11.17 -6.36 7.88
N ILE A 34 -11.49 -5.89 9.08
CA ILE A 34 -10.54 -5.27 10.02
C ILE A 34 -9.25 -6.08 10.18
N GLU A 35 -9.32 -7.39 10.42
CA GLU A 35 -8.09 -8.20 10.59
C GLU A 35 -7.22 -8.25 9.32
N THR A 36 -7.85 -8.10 8.14
CA THR A 36 -7.11 -7.97 6.87
C THR A 36 -6.40 -6.63 6.80
N VAL A 37 -7.09 -5.54 7.10
CA VAL A 37 -6.50 -4.20 7.12
C VAL A 37 -5.38 -4.14 8.15
N ALA A 38 -5.64 -4.60 9.36
CA ALA A 38 -4.69 -4.57 10.47
C ALA A 38 -3.44 -5.41 10.19
N TYR A 39 -3.59 -6.57 9.55
CA TYR A 39 -2.45 -7.35 9.06
C TYR A 39 -1.57 -6.55 8.08
N HIS A 40 -2.18 -5.79 7.16
CA HIS A 40 -1.45 -5.00 6.17
C HIS A 40 -0.80 -3.75 6.76
N VAL A 41 -1.52 -3.01 7.61
CA VAL A 41 -0.97 -1.84 8.31
C VAL A 41 0.29 -2.22 9.09
N ARG A 42 0.25 -3.32 9.85
CA ARG A 42 1.42 -3.78 10.61
C ARG A 42 2.58 -4.22 9.72
N LEU A 43 2.29 -4.91 8.62
CA LEU A 43 3.32 -5.28 7.64
C LEU A 43 3.96 -4.03 7.01
N MET A 44 3.15 -3.03 6.67
CA MET A 44 3.60 -1.75 6.12
C MET A 44 4.45 -0.98 7.14
N ALA A 45 4.06 -0.96 8.40
CA ALA A 45 4.83 -0.35 9.49
C ALA A 45 6.20 -1.02 9.68
N HIS A 46 6.25 -2.36 9.67
CA HIS A 46 7.52 -3.10 9.74
C HIS A 46 8.45 -2.83 8.55
N HIS A 47 7.91 -2.43 7.41
CA HIS A 47 8.66 -2.04 6.22
C HIS A 47 8.85 -0.53 6.08
N GLY A 48 8.46 0.25 7.09
CA GLY A 48 8.64 1.70 7.12
C GLY A 48 7.85 2.43 6.04
N LEU A 49 6.67 1.95 5.65
CA LEU A 49 5.77 2.67 4.74
C LEU A 49 4.76 3.56 5.47
N VAL A 50 4.41 3.21 6.71
CA VAL A 50 3.50 3.99 7.57
C VAL A 50 4.02 3.96 9.00
N ASP A 51 3.68 4.98 9.76
CA ASP A 51 3.93 5.05 11.20
C ASP A 51 2.65 4.71 11.97
N VAL A 52 2.78 3.92 13.04
CA VAL A 52 1.66 3.48 13.88
C VAL A 52 1.82 4.11 15.25
N SER A 53 0.82 4.87 15.71
CA SER A 53 0.80 5.50 17.04
C SER A 53 0.30 4.54 18.13
N ARG A 54 -0.60 3.61 17.78
CA ARG A 54 -1.19 2.62 18.69
C ARG A 54 -1.37 1.27 17.99
N ASP A 55 -1.01 0.17 18.65
CA ASP A 55 -1.30 -1.21 18.22
C ASP A 55 -1.58 -2.06 19.46
N ALA A 56 -2.85 -2.39 19.68
CA ALA A 56 -3.32 -3.22 20.78
C ALA A 56 -4.08 -4.43 20.25
N ARG A 57 -3.87 -5.57 20.92
CA ARG A 57 -4.53 -6.84 20.59
C ARG A 57 -5.06 -7.54 21.83
N ASP A 58 -6.12 -8.32 21.64
CA ASP A 58 -6.65 -9.18 22.68
C ASP A 58 -5.76 -10.41 22.92
N MET A 59 -6.11 -11.23 23.92
CA MET A 59 -5.37 -12.44 24.25
C MET A 59 -5.41 -13.51 23.13
N ASN A 60 -6.35 -13.41 22.20
CA ASN A 60 -6.49 -14.29 21.05
C ASN A 60 -5.73 -13.75 19.82
N GLY A 61 -5.15 -12.56 19.91
CA GLY A 61 -4.43 -11.89 18.83
C GLY A 61 -5.31 -11.07 17.89
N ASN A 62 -6.60 -10.90 18.18
CA ASN A 62 -7.49 -10.02 17.43
C ASN A 62 -7.17 -8.56 17.70
N THR A 63 -7.38 -7.71 16.71
CA THR A 63 -7.11 -6.27 16.79
C THR A 63 -8.16 -5.60 17.68
N ILE A 64 -7.69 -4.91 18.72
CA ILE A 64 -8.52 -4.06 19.60
C ILE A 64 -8.43 -2.61 19.15
N GLU A 65 -7.22 -2.15 18.85
CA GLU A 65 -6.94 -0.78 18.45
C GLU A 65 -5.73 -0.81 17.51
N LEU A 66 -5.80 -0.08 16.41
CA LEU A 66 -4.66 0.10 15.52
C LEU A 66 -4.77 1.44 14.82
N THR A 67 -3.95 2.39 15.25
CA THR A 67 -4.00 3.78 14.77
C THR A 67 -2.74 4.09 13.96
N VAL A 68 -2.92 4.54 12.74
CA VAL A 68 -1.86 4.99 11.82
C VAL A 68 -1.65 6.48 12.01
N ALA A 69 -0.45 6.86 12.43
CA ALA A 69 -0.07 8.25 12.65
C ALA A 69 0.15 9.02 11.33
N GLY A 70 0.58 8.32 10.28
CA GLY A 70 0.83 8.92 8.98
C GLY A 70 1.61 8.03 8.03
N ILE A 71 1.83 8.55 6.82
CA ILE A 71 2.68 7.93 5.80
C ILE A 71 4.14 8.37 6.01
N THR A 72 5.08 7.44 5.90
CA THR A 72 6.50 7.79 5.94
C THR A 72 6.96 8.36 4.59
N TRP A 73 8.17 8.91 4.54
CA TRP A 73 8.77 9.32 3.26
C TRP A 73 8.86 8.17 2.24
N ASP A 74 9.29 6.98 2.69
CA ASP A 74 9.36 5.78 1.85
C ASP A 74 7.98 5.27 1.42
N GLY A 75 6.98 5.46 2.28
CA GLY A 75 5.57 5.23 1.97
C GLY A 75 5.08 6.14 0.87
N GLN A 76 5.42 7.43 0.95
CA GLN A 76 5.06 8.44 -0.05
C GLN A 76 5.69 8.13 -1.41
N ASP A 77 7.00 7.87 -1.44
CA ASP A 77 7.73 7.49 -2.67
C ASP A 77 7.14 6.21 -3.29
N TYR A 78 6.80 5.24 -2.44
CA TYR A 78 6.15 4.01 -2.92
C TYR A 78 4.76 4.31 -3.50
N LEU A 79 3.92 5.08 -2.79
CA LEU A 79 2.60 5.47 -3.25
C LEU A 79 2.69 6.21 -4.59
N ASP A 80 3.57 7.19 -4.73
CA ASP A 80 3.72 7.97 -5.95
C ASP A 80 4.14 7.11 -7.15
N SER A 81 4.95 6.06 -6.92
CA SER A 81 5.29 5.11 -7.97
C SER A 81 4.07 4.35 -8.51
N ILE A 82 3.06 4.07 -7.67
CA ILE A 82 1.87 3.28 -8.03
C ILE A 82 0.56 4.09 -8.03
N ARG A 83 0.62 5.41 -7.83
CA ARG A 83 -0.56 6.27 -7.66
C ARG A 83 -1.41 6.30 -8.92
N GLU A 84 -0.76 6.51 -10.07
CA GLU A 84 -1.48 6.72 -11.32
C GLU A 84 -2.17 5.41 -11.78
N PRO A 85 -3.50 5.40 -12.03
CA PRO A 85 -4.25 4.18 -12.35
C PRO A 85 -3.79 3.39 -13.58
N LYS A 86 -3.37 4.07 -14.66
CA LYS A 86 -2.79 3.46 -15.87
C LYS A 86 -1.44 2.82 -15.57
N VAL A 87 -0.57 3.50 -14.80
CA VAL A 87 0.71 2.92 -14.33
C VAL A 87 0.43 1.67 -13.51
N TRP A 88 -0.45 1.78 -12.51
CA TRP A 88 -0.82 0.65 -11.66
C TRP A 88 -1.41 -0.52 -12.44
N GLY A 89 -2.30 -0.25 -13.39
CA GLY A 89 -2.89 -1.27 -14.26
C GLY A 89 -1.84 -2.02 -15.09
N ARG A 90 -0.87 -1.30 -15.68
CA ARG A 90 0.26 -1.89 -16.41
C ARG A 90 1.15 -2.74 -15.48
N VAL A 91 1.48 -2.24 -14.29
CA VAL A 91 2.27 -2.98 -13.27
C VAL A 91 1.59 -4.30 -12.91
N LYS A 92 0.30 -4.27 -12.55
CA LYS A 92 -0.44 -5.49 -12.20
C LYS A 92 -0.46 -6.51 -13.33
N LYS A 93 -0.68 -6.06 -14.57
CA LYS A 93 -0.66 -6.94 -15.75
C LYS A 93 0.71 -7.60 -15.95
N THR A 94 1.79 -6.83 -15.82
CA THR A 94 3.17 -7.33 -15.95
C THR A 94 3.50 -8.35 -14.86
N LEU A 95 3.18 -8.06 -13.60
CA LEU A 95 3.48 -8.95 -12.48
C LEU A 95 2.67 -10.25 -12.52
N ALA A 96 1.38 -10.17 -12.87
CA ALA A 96 0.52 -11.36 -13.01
C ALA A 96 1.00 -12.30 -14.13
N GLY A 97 1.56 -11.75 -15.23
CA GLY A 97 2.08 -12.53 -16.35
C GLY A 97 3.46 -13.14 -16.14
N THR A 98 4.17 -12.82 -15.05
CA THR A 98 5.59 -13.19 -14.86
C THR A 98 5.83 -13.97 -13.58
N VAL A 99 5.64 -13.35 -12.42
CA VAL A 99 6.04 -13.90 -11.10
C VAL A 99 4.88 -14.09 -10.13
N GLY A 100 3.68 -13.58 -10.45
CA GLY A 100 2.45 -13.73 -9.65
C GLY A 100 2.47 -12.96 -8.33
N SER A 101 3.47 -13.20 -7.47
CA SER A 101 3.75 -12.45 -6.24
C SER A 101 5.23 -12.07 -6.18
N THR A 102 5.53 -10.85 -5.74
CA THR A 102 6.91 -10.33 -5.70
C THR A 102 7.13 -9.37 -4.53
N THR A 103 8.37 -8.93 -4.28
CA THR A 103 8.72 -7.97 -3.21
C THR A 103 8.20 -6.56 -3.48
N LEU A 104 8.08 -5.71 -2.46
CA LEU A 104 7.70 -4.29 -2.63
C LEU A 104 8.66 -3.55 -3.57
N ASP A 105 9.96 -3.84 -3.46
CA ASP A 105 10.99 -3.24 -4.28
C ASP A 105 10.82 -3.55 -5.78
N VAL A 106 10.51 -4.82 -6.13
CA VAL A 106 10.23 -5.17 -7.52
C VAL A 106 8.97 -4.46 -8.03
N VAL A 107 7.94 -4.27 -7.19
CA VAL A 107 6.77 -3.47 -7.56
C VAL A 107 7.17 -2.03 -7.85
N ARG A 108 7.96 -1.40 -6.96
CA ARG A 108 8.45 -0.02 -7.08
C ARG A 108 9.26 0.18 -8.37
N GLN A 109 10.21 -0.72 -8.64
CA GLN A 109 11.03 -0.67 -9.84
C GLN A 109 10.20 -0.86 -11.12
N THR A 110 9.27 -1.82 -11.11
CA THR A 110 8.37 -2.06 -12.25
C THR A 110 7.51 -0.82 -12.55
N ALA A 111 6.97 -0.19 -11.51
CA ALA A 111 6.17 1.01 -11.64
C ALA A 111 6.99 2.18 -12.20
N SER A 112 8.23 2.36 -11.73
CA SER A 112 9.17 3.36 -12.24
C SER A 112 9.50 3.15 -13.73
N MET A 113 9.73 1.89 -14.14
CA MET A 113 9.97 1.56 -15.56
C MET A 113 8.75 1.87 -16.43
N VAL A 114 7.55 1.53 -15.96
CA VAL A 114 6.29 1.82 -16.67
C VAL A 114 6.08 3.33 -16.81
N ALA A 115 6.26 4.09 -15.73
CA ALA A 115 6.12 5.54 -15.74
C ALA A 115 7.13 6.19 -16.69
N LEU A 116 8.40 5.78 -16.64
CA LEU A 116 9.44 6.29 -17.55
C LEU A 116 9.13 5.98 -19.01
N ALA A 117 8.61 4.79 -19.31
CA ALA A 117 8.18 4.44 -20.67
C ALA A 117 7.04 5.37 -21.14
N MET A 118 6.06 5.66 -20.29
CA MET A 118 4.98 6.59 -20.62
C MET A 118 5.47 8.03 -20.81
N VAL A 119 6.45 8.47 -20.02
CA VAL A 119 7.09 9.78 -20.19
C VAL A 119 7.83 9.86 -21.53
N ARG A 120 8.59 8.83 -21.90
CA ARG A 120 9.28 8.73 -23.19
C ARG A 120 8.31 8.78 -24.37
N GLU A 121 7.24 7.98 -24.31
CA GLU A 121 6.13 8.01 -25.28
C GLU A 121 5.55 9.43 -25.42
N GLY A 122 5.34 10.14 -24.31
CA GLY A 122 4.82 11.52 -24.30
C GLY A 122 5.80 12.57 -24.83
N LEU A 123 7.10 12.33 -24.69
CA LEU A 123 8.18 13.16 -25.25
C LEU A 123 8.47 12.85 -26.73
N GLY A 124 7.93 11.75 -27.27
CA GLY A 124 8.16 11.31 -28.64
C GLY A 124 9.55 10.69 -28.87
N ILE A 125 10.14 10.09 -27.82
CA ILE A 125 11.46 9.41 -27.87
C ILE A 125 11.40 7.96 -27.37
#